data_AF-C0D649-F1
#
_entry.id   AF-C0D649-F1
#
_cell.length_a   1.000
_cell.length_b   1.000
_cell.length_c   1.000
_cell.angle_alpha   90.00
_cell.angle_beta   90.00
_cell.angle_gamma   90.00
#
_symmetry.space_group_name_H-M   'P 1'
#
loop_
_entity.id
_entity.type
_entity.pdbx_description
1 polymer ?
#
loop_
_entity_poly.entity_id
_entity_poly.type
_entity_poly.pdbx_seq_one_letter_code
_entity_poly.pdbx_strand_id
1 'polypeptide(L)' 'MKQYEYKFVKSKLKVGFDYDKKVADMEAEWNELGSQGWKFCTWANDVMVFVRERQ' A
#
# COMPACT_ATOMS: atom_id res chain seq x y z
N MET A 1 -15.13 -17.08 -13.29
CA MET A 1 -14.13 -17.09 -12.20
C MET A 1 -13.80 -15.66 -11.85
N LYS A 2 -13.74 -15.31 -10.56
CA LYS A 2 -13.36 -13.96 -10.13
C LYS A 2 -11.88 -13.73 -10.43
N GLN A 3 -11.54 -12.61 -11.06
CA GLN A 3 -10.16 -12.21 -11.33
C GLN A 3 -9.73 -11.16 -10.33
N TYR A 4 -8.49 -11.24 -9.85
CA TYR A 4 -7.95 -10.30 -8.87
C TYR A 4 -6.69 -9.65 -9.42
N GLU A 5 -6.56 -8.35 -9.18
CA GLU A 5 -5.35 -7.57 -9.44
C GLU A 5 -4.60 -7.37 -8.12
N TYR A 6 -3.27 -7.41 -8.19
CA TYR A 6 -2.39 -7.23 -7.04
C TYR A 6 -1.47 -6.03 -7.28
N LYS A 7 -1.29 -5.21 -6.23
CA LYS A 7 -0.36 -4.08 -6.23
C LYS A 7 0.59 -4.18 -5.05
N PHE A 8 1.87 -4.00 -5.33
CA PHE A 8 2.96 -4.14 -4.36
C PHE A 8 3.55 -2.75 -4.08
N VAL A 9 3.43 -2.29 -2.84
CA VAL A 9 3.93 -0.98 -2.39
C VAL A 9 5.10 -1.21 -1.45
N LYS A 10 6.29 -0.73 -1.81
CA LYS A 10 7.47 -0.82 -0.95
C LYS A 10 7.33 0.14 0.23
N SER A 11 7.41 -0.38 1.45
CA SER A 11 7.58 0.40 2.67
C SER A 11 8.96 1.07 2.62
N LYS A 12 9.00 2.40 2.52
CA LYS A 12 10.25 3.18 2.50
C LYS A 12 10.66 3.64 3.91
N LEU A 13 10.37 2.85 4.94
CA LEU A 13 10.78 3.12 6.32
C LEU A 13 12.28 2.82 6.53
N LYS A 14 13.16 3.59 5.86
CA LYS A 14 14.54 3.71 6.30
C LYS A 14 14.56 4.60 7.54
N VAL A 15 14.94 4.00 8.68
CA VAL A 15 15.16 4.63 9.98
C VAL A 15 16.14 5.79 9.81
N GLY A 16 15.64 7.04 9.79
CA GLY A 16 16.47 8.23 9.58
C GLY A 16 15.67 9.53 9.34
N PHE A 17 15.89 10.47 10.27
CA PHE A 17 15.68 11.93 10.35
C PHE A 17 14.36 12.60 9.92
N ASP A 18 13.37 11.91 9.36
CA ASP A 18 12.06 12.53 9.05
C ASP A 18 10.95 11.46 9.02
N TYR A 19 10.68 10.88 10.19
CA TYR A 19 9.74 9.76 10.33
C TYR A 19 8.30 10.21 10.09
N ASP A 20 7.89 11.33 10.71
CA ASP A 20 6.50 11.81 10.64
C ASP A 20 6.08 12.17 9.21
N LYS A 21 6.96 12.84 8.46
CA LYS A 21 6.69 13.15 7.05
C LYS A 21 6.53 11.89 6.19
N LYS A 22 7.37 10.88 6.42
CA LYS A 22 7.28 9.60 5.69
C LYS A 22 6.00 8.86 6.02
N VAL A 23 5.55 8.89 7.28
CA VAL A 23 4.26 8.32 7.68
C VAL A 23 3.13 9.03 6.95
N ALA A 24 3.12 10.37 6.93
CA ALA A 24 2.09 11.14 6.23
C ALA A 24 2.05 10.84 4.71
N ASP A 25 3.21 10.75 4.06
CA ASP A 25 3.30 10.39 2.64
C ASP A 25 2.78 8.96 2.37
N MET A 26 3.08 8.01 3.27
CA MET A 26 2.60 6.63 3.17
C MET A 26 1.08 6.54 3.38
N GLU A 27 0.54 7.27 4.37
CA GLU A 27 -0.90 7.36 4.60
C GLU A 27 -1.62 7.96 3.40
N ALA A 28 -1.06 9.01 2.77
CA ALA A 28 -1.62 9.60 1.56
C ALA A 28 -1.68 8.60 0.40
N GLU A 29 -0.59 7.85 0.16
CA GLU A 29 -0.56 6.80 -0.87
C GLU A 29 -1.60 5.70 -0.59
N TRP A 30 -1.76 5.27 0.65
CA TRP A 30 -2.74 4.24 1.01
C TRP A 30 -4.19 4.72 0.90
N ASN A 31 -4.46 5.97 1.27
CA ASN A 31 -5.77 6.59 1.12
C ASN A 31 -6.16 6.73 -0.37
N GLU A 32 -5.20 7.07 -1.22
CA GLU A 32 -5.41 7.11 -2.67
C GLU A 32 -5.73 5.70 -3.22
N LEU A 33 -4.99 4.69 -2.79
CA LEU A 33 -5.25 3.29 -3.14
C LEU A 33 -6.65 2.84 -2.69
N GLY A 34 -7.03 3.16 -1.46
CA GLY A 34 -8.39 2.89 -0.94
C GLY A 34 -9.48 3.54 -1.79
N SER A 35 -9.25 4.79 -2.22
CA SER A 35 -10.17 5.54 -3.10
C SER A 35 -10.30 4.90 -4.49
N GLN A 36 -9.25 4.22 -4.97
CA GLN A 36 -9.24 3.46 -6.23
C GLN A 36 -9.81 2.03 -6.09
N GLY A 37 -10.33 1.67 -4.91
CA GLY A 37 -10.93 0.36 -4.62
C GLY A 37 -9.93 -0.74 -4.27
N TRP A 38 -8.66 -0.40 -4.02
CA TRP A 38 -7.68 -1.38 -3.52
C TRP A 38 -7.94 -1.68 -2.05
N LYS A 39 -7.80 -2.96 -1.68
CA LYS A 39 -7.93 -3.43 -0.30
C LYS A 39 -6.59 -3.97 0.19
N PHE A 40 -6.22 -3.66 1.42
CA PHE A 40 -5.05 -4.26 2.05
C PHE A 40 -5.20 -5.79 2.11
N CYS A 41 -4.16 -6.51 1.70
CA CYS A 41 -4.12 -7.97 1.71
C CYS A 41 -3.16 -8.51 2.77
N THR A 42 -1.86 -8.16 2.68
CA THR A 42 -0.83 -8.63 3.62
C THR A 42 0.43 -7.77 3.55
N TRP A 43 1.36 -7.96 4.49
CA TRP A 43 2.73 -7.45 4.39
C TRP A 43 3.71 -8.60 4.11
N ALA A 44 4.80 -8.33 3.37
CA ALA A 44 5.91 -9.26 3.18
C ALA A 44 7.22 -8.49 2.93
N ASN A 45 8.28 -8.75 3.72
CA ASN A 45 9.65 -8.23 3.50
C ASN A 45 9.71 -6.78 3.01
N ASP A 46 9.19 -5.84 3.82
CA ASP A 46 9.11 -4.40 3.51
C ASP A 46 8.21 -4.02 2.32
N VAL A 47 7.29 -4.88 1.94
CA VAL A 47 6.27 -4.61 0.91
C VAL A 47 4.89 -4.83 1.49
N MET A 48 3.97 -3.90 1.23
CA MET A 48 2.55 -4.11 1.46
C MET A 48 1.88 -4.51 0.15
N VAL A 49 1.04 -5.52 0.25
CA VAL A 49 0.29 -6.08 -0.86
C VAL A 49 -1.15 -5.61 -0.74
N PHE A 50 -1.64 -5.02 -1.82
CA PHE A 50 -3.03 -4.63 -2.00
C PHE A 50 -3.67 -5.48 -3.09
N VAL A 51 -4.96 -5.75 -2.94
CA VAL A 51 -5.75 -6.56 -3.86
C VAL A 51 -7.03 -5.85 -4.26
N ARG A 52 -7.45 -6.00 -5.50
CA ARG A 52 -8.74 -5.52 -6.01
C ARG A 52 -9.39 -6.58 -6.89
N GLU A 53 -10.70 -6.73 -6.78
CA GLU A 53 -11.47 -7.59 -7.70
C GLU A 53 -11.64 -6.86 -9.03
N ARG A 54 -11.29 -7.54 -10.13
CA ARG A 54 -11.48 -7.02 -11.48
C ARG A 54 -12.94 -7.28 -11.87
N GLN A 55 -13.71 -6.20 -12.04
CA GLN A 55 -15.09 -6.25 -12.53
C GLN A 55 -15.12 -6.70 -14.00
#